data_AF-A0A4W3GE99-F1
#
_entry.id   AF-A0A4W3GE99-F1
#
_cell.length_a   1.000
_cell.length_b   1.000
_cell.length_c   1.000
_cell.angle_alpha   90.00
_cell.angle_beta   90.00
_cell.angle_gamma   90.00
#
_symmetry.space_group_name_H-M   'P 1'
#
loop_
_entity.id
_entity.type
_entity.pdbx_description
1 polymer ?
#
loop_
_entity_poly.entity_id
_entity_poly.type
_entity_poly.pdbx_seq_one_letter_code
_entity_poly.pdbx_strand_id
1 'polypeptide(L)'
;MCEVKTPTVTFLDPAEPEIKEPPPPQKTSKTYRVSAELPERFEHPDCFQGYSSRPTNQLYRTSNQSYGSRAPTVHEMPTVYHGRSWNFTKKMMKTGMYRDNGFNMGSEKTFVTGLEDKLTFQDRLNFQKSYLLSGPPHTE
;
A
#
# COMPACT_ATOMS: atom_id res chain seq x y z
N MET A 1 -61.21 -56.43 -24.03
CA MET A 1 -60.23 -56.02 -23.01
C MET A 1 -59.38 -54.92 -23.64
N CYS A 2 -59.49 -53.68 -23.15
CA CYS A 2 -58.74 -52.56 -23.72
C CYS A 2 -57.32 -52.59 -23.17
N GLU A 3 -56.33 -52.76 -24.05
CA GLU A 3 -54.92 -52.72 -23.69
C GLU A 3 -54.51 -51.27 -23.38
N VAL A 4 -54.31 -50.98 -22.10
CA VAL A 4 -53.73 -49.70 -21.65
C VAL A 4 -52.24 -49.75 -21.94
N LYS A 5 -51.83 -49.19 -23.08
CA LYS A 5 -50.41 -48.94 -23.37
C LYS A 5 -49.91 -47.84 -22.44
N THR A 6 -49.12 -48.21 -21.45
CA THR A 6 -48.38 -47.26 -20.62
C THR A 6 -47.26 -46.65 -21.46
N PRO A 7 -47.15 -45.31 -21.57
CA PRO A 7 -46.01 -44.70 -22.22
C PRO A 7 -44.79 -44.84 -21.32
N THR A 8 -43.80 -45.61 -21.76
CA THR A 8 -42.47 -45.63 -21.17
C THR A 8 -41.83 -44.25 -21.38
N VAL A 9 -41.85 -43.42 -20.34
CA VAL A 9 -41.10 -42.17 -20.31
C VAL A 9 -39.63 -42.53 -20.13
N THR A 10 -38.88 -42.57 -21.24
CA THR A 10 -37.42 -42.60 -21.19
C THR A 10 -36.96 -41.22 -20.75
N PHE A 11 -36.62 -41.08 -19.47
CA PHE A 11 -35.88 -39.93 -19.00
C PHE A 11 -34.55 -39.91 -19.76
N LEU A 12 -34.36 -38.89 -20.60
CA LEU A 12 -33.07 -38.62 -21.21
C LEU A 12 -32.10 -38.36 -20.06
N ASP A 13 -31.11 -39.23 -19.90
CA ASP A 13 -30.02 -39.03 -18.98
C ASP A 13 -29.43 -37.63 -19.25
N PRO A 14 -29.35 -36.75 -18.23
CA PRO A 14 -28.80 -35.42 -18.43
C PRO A 14 -27.37 -35.59 -18.92
N ALA A 15 -27.08 -35.07 -20.11
CA ALA A 15 -25.76 -35.09 -20.73
C ALA A 15 -24.72 -34.69 -19.67
N GLU A 16 -23.83 -35.63 -19.37
CA GLU A 16 -22.73 -35.43 -18.45
C GLU A 16 -21.98 -34.18 -18.90
N PRO A 17 -21.80 -33.17 -18.03
CA PRO A 17 -21.21 -31.91 -18.45
C PRO A 17 -19.79 -32.20 -18.91
N GLU A 18 -19.56 -32.05 -20.20
CA GLU A 18 -18.24 -32.14 -20.83
C GLU A 18 -17.29 -31.20 -20.06
N ILE A 19 -16.41 -31.77 -19.23
CA ILE A 19 -15.39 -31.02 -18.50
C ILE A 19 -14.36 -30.60 -19.54
N LYS A 20 -14.61 -29.45 -20.18
CA LYS A 20 -13.60 -28.81 -21.03
C LYS A 20 -12.42 -28.50 -20.15
N GLU A 21 -11.27 -29.11 -20.45
CA GLU A 21 -10.04 -28.84 -19.72
C GLU A 21 -9.84 -27.32 -19.63
N PRO A 22 -9.48 -26.81 -18.45
CA PRO A 22 -9.29 -25.38 -18.28
C PRO A 22 -8.24 -24.91 -19.29
N PRO A 23 -8.46 -23.76 -19.95
CA PRO A 23 -7.51 -23.23 -20.90
C PRO A 23 -6.14 -23.11 -20.24
N PRO A 24 -5.05 -23.34 -21.00
CA PRO A 24 -3.71 -23.28 -20.44
C PRO A 24 -3.45 -21.90 -19.83
N PRO A 25 -2.66 -21.83 -18.73
CA PRO A 25 -2.43 -20.60 -17.98
C PRO A 25 -1.90 -19.49 -18.90
N GLN A 26 -2.65 -18.39 -18.99
CA GLN A 26 -2.35 -17.28 -19.90
C GLN A 26 -1.68 -16.14 -19.14
N LYS A 27 -0.53 -15.69 -19.64
CA LYS A 27 0.15 -14.51 -19.10
C LYS A 27 -0.44 -13.24 -19.69
N THR A 28 -0.59 -12.20 -18.88
CA THR A 28 -1.08 -10.90 -19.38
C THR A 28 -0.11 -10.22 -20.34
N SER A 29 1.19 -10.38 -20.09
CA SER A 29 2.28 -9.86 -20.94
C SER A 29 2.30 -10.44 -22.36
N LYS A 30 1.68 -11.63 -22.58
CA LYS A 30 1.55 -12.22 -23.92
C LYS A 30 0.47 -11.53 -24.76
N THR A 31 -0.60 -11.07 -24.12
CA THR A 31 -1.77 -10.49 -24.81
C THR A 31 -1.68 -8.96 -24.86
N TYR A 32 -1.14 -8.34 -23.83
CA TYR A 32 -1.09 -6.89 -23.66
C TYR A 32 0.33 -6.40 -23.42
N ARG A 33 0.55 -5.11 -23.75
CA ARG A 33 1.75 -4.39 -23.34
C ARG A 33 1.62 -4.01 -21.87
N VAL A 34 2.54 -4.52 -21.06
CA VAL A 34 2.53 -4.42 -19.60
C VAL A 34 3.78 -3.69 -19.11
N SER A 35 3.67 -2.91 -18.03
CA SER A 35 4.83 -2.28 -17.39
C SER A 35 5.77 -3.31 -16.75
N ALA A 36 7.09 -3.09 -16.81
CA ALA A 36 8.08 -3.98 -16.18
C ALA A 36 7.92 -4.08 -14.64
N GLU A 37 7.31 -3.08 -14.00
CA GLU A 37 7.07 -3.03 -12.55
C GLU A 37 5.74 -3.69 -12.12
N LEU A 38 5.02 -4.36 -13.04
CA LEU A 38 3.75 -4.99 -12.69
C LEU A 38 4.01 -6.16 -11.73
N PRO A 39 3.33 -6.23 -10.57
CA PRO A 39 3.42 -7.38 -9.68
C PRO A 39 3.06 -8.69 -10.40
N GLU A 40 3.82 -9.75 -10.12
CA GLU A 40 3.67 -11.09 -10.72
C GLU A 40 2.24 -11.64 -10.58
N ARG A 41 1.55 -11.29 -9.50
CA ARG A 41 0.13 -11.64 -9.27
C ARG A 41 -0.79 -11.17 -10.40
N PHE A 42 -0.53 -10.00 -10.98
CA PHE A 42 -1.31 -9.48 -12.10
C PHE A 42 -0.78 -9.97 -13.46
N GLU A 43 0.42 -10.53 -13.51
CA GLU A 43 0.91 -11.21 -14.71
C GLU A 43 0.23 -12.58 -14.92
N HIS A 44 -0.09 -13.25 -13.81
CA HIS A 44 -0.65 -14.59 -13.76
C HIS A 44 -2.04 -14.60 -13.13
N PRO A 45 -3.14 -14.43 -13.90
CA PRO A 45 -4.49 -14.41 -13.34
C PRO A 45 -4.88 -15.70 -12.60
N ASP A 46 -4.25 -16.83 -12.94
CA ASP A 46 -4.51 -18.13 -12.32
C ASP A 46 -4.14 -18.19 -10.83
N CYS A 47 -3.30 -17.27 -10.34
CA CYS A 47 -2.95 -17.21 -8.92
C CYS A 47 -4.11 -16.67 -8.04
N PHE A 48 -5.15 -16.09 -8.64
CA PHE A 48 -6.33 -15.63 -7.92
C PHE A 48 -7.28 -16.79 -7.60
N GLN A 49 -7.28 -17.21 -6.34
CA GLN A 49 -8.13 -18.29 -5.84
C GLN A 49 -9.46 -17.76 -5.27
N GLY A 50 -10.42 -18.67 -5.09
CA GLY A 50 -11.72 -18.37 -4.46
C GLY A 50 -12.82 -17.95 -5.42
N TYR A 51 -12.50 -17.86 -6.72
CA TYR A 51 -13.48 -17.64 -7.77
C TYR A 51 -13.96 -18.98 -8.32
N SER A 52 -15.18 -19.35 -7.98
CA SER A 52 -15.87 -20.49 -8.56
C SER A 52 -17.35 -20.43 -8.21
N SER A 53 -18.18 -21.00 -9.07
CA SER A 53 -19.55 -21.27 -8.67
C SER A 53 -19.51 -22.40 -7.63
N ARG A 54 -19.94 -22.10 -6.40
CA ARG A 54 -20.20 -23.17 -5.44
C ARG A 54 -21.30 -24.09 -6.00
N PRO A 55 -21.21 -25.41 -5.80
CA PRO A 55 -22.28 -26.32 -6.19
C PRO A 55 -23.49 -26.06 -5.30
N THR A 56 -24.48 -25.35 -5.85
CA THR A 56 -25.75 -25.06 -5.20
C THR A 56 -26.87 -25.62 -6.05
N ASN A 57 -27.96 -26.05 -5.41
CA ASN A 57 -29.15 -26.47 -6.13
C ASN A 57 -29.66 -25.32 -7.02
N GLN A 58 -29.92 -25.63 -8.29
CA GLN A 58 -30.36 -24.66 -9.31
C GLN A 58 -31.65 -23.92 -8.89
N LEU A 59 -32.54 -24.57 -8.15
CA LEU A 59 -33.80 -23.99 -7.63
C LEU A 59 -33.58 -22.96 -6.51
N TYR A 60 -32.46 -23.04 -5.80
CA TYR A 60 -32.12 -22.14 -4.70
C TYR A 60 -30.98 -21.17 -5.08
N ARG A 61 -30.78 -20.94 -6.39
CA ARG A 61 -29.78 -20.00 -6.88
C ARG A 61 -30.25 -18.57 -6.62
N THR A 62 -29.46 -17.80 -5.88
CA THR A 62 -29.72 -16.36 -5.67
C THR A 62 -28.89 -15.51 -6.63
N SER A 63 -29.32 -14.26 -6.86
CA SER A 63 -28.58 -13.29 -7.68
C SER A 63 -27.19 -13.00 -7.11
N ASN A 64 -27.04 -13.00 -5.79
CA ASN A 64 -25.77 -12.75 -5.12
C ASN A 64 -24.72 -13.84 -5.39
N GLN A 65 -25.13 -15.07 -5.73
CA GLN A 65 -24.22 -16.14 -6.12
C GLN A 65 -23.55 -15.89 -7.49
N SER A 66 -23.96 -14.86 -8.24
CA SER A 66 -23.26 -14.44 -9.46
C SER A 66 -21.93 -13.74 -9.15
N TYR A 67 -21.85 -12.99 -8.06
CA TYR A 67 -20.63 -12.32 -7.64
C TYR A 67 -19.55 -13.34 -7.29
N GLY A 68 -18.33 -13.14 -7.81
CA GLY A 68 -17.20 -14.04 -7.56
C GLY A 68 -17.32 -15.43 -8.18
N SER A 69 -18.39 -15.73 -8.93
CA SER A 69 -18.57 -17.05 -9.54
C SER A 69 -17.61 -17.34 -10.70
N ARG A 70 -17.05 -16.29 -11.32
CA ARG A 70 -16.16 -16.36 -12.49
C ARG A 70 -14.75 -15.95 -12.08
N ALA A 71 -13.76 -16.76 -12.48
CA ALA A 71 -12.36 -16.45 -12.26
C ALA A 71 -11.91 -15.29 -13.16
N PRO A 72 -10.99 -14.44 -12.67
CA PRO A 72 -10.56 -13.30 -13.42
C PRO A 72 -9.69 -13.72 -14.61
N THR A 73 -9.76 -12.96 -15.69
CA THR A 73 -9.06 -13.27 -16.94
C THR A 73 -7.97 -12.24 -17.26
N VAL A 74 -7.13 -12.54 -18.26
CA VAL A 74 -6.09 -11.62 -18.75
C VAL A 74 -6.65 -10.25 -19.16
N HIS A 75 -7.90 -10.20 -19.61
CA HIS A 75 -8.57 -8.97 -20.04
C HIS A 75 -9.06 -8.09 -18.88
N GLU A 76 -9.16 -8.65 -17.67
CA GLU A 76 -9.56 -7.94 -16.46
C GLU A 76 -8.35 -7.46 -15.64
N MET A 77 -7.17 -8.04 -15.90
CA MET A 77 -5.94 -7.67 -15.19
C MET A 77 -5.43 -6.28 -15.61
N PRO A 78 -4.92 -5.49 -14.66
CA PRO A 78 -4.35 -4.18 -14.98
C PRO A 78 -3.02 -4.33 -15.73
N THR A 79 -2.75 -3.42 -16.67
CA THR A 79 -1.47 -3.35 -17.40
C THR A 79 -0.39 -2.58 -16.65
N VAL A 80 -0.79 -1.75 -15.69
CA VAL A 80 0.08 -0.93 -14.84
C VAL A 80 -0.50 -0.90 -13.42
N TYR A 81 0.36 -0.99 -12.40
CA TYR A 81 -0.04 -0.93 -11.00
C TYR A 81 0.85 0.04 -10.20
N HIS A 82 0.25 1.11 -9.67
CA HIS A 82 0.95 2.09 -8.84
C HIS A 82 0.69 1.84 -7.35
N GLY A 83 1.32 0.78 -6.83
CA GLY A 83 1.28 0.46 -5.40
C GLY A 83 2.05 1.49 -4.58
N ARG A 84 1.42 2.05 -3.54
CA ARG A 84 2.12 2.92 -2.57
C ARG A 84 2.76 2.05 -1.48
N SER A 85 4.08 2.13 -1.33
CA SER A 85 4.76 1.44 -0.24
C SER A 85 4.53 2.18 1.09
N TRP A 86 4.10 1.45 2.12
CA TRP A 86 3.90 1.98 3.48
C TRP A 86 5.05 1.58 4.41
N ASN A 87 6.16 1.08 3.86
CA ASN A 87 7.26 0.52 4.64
C ASN A 87 7.92 1.56 5.55
N PHE A 88 8.17 2.77 5.04
CA PHE A 88 8.70 3.89 5.81
C PHE A 88 7.77 4.25 6.98
N THR A 89 6.50 4.52 6.68
CA THR A 89 5.50 4.91 7.68
C THR A 89 5.30 3.81 8.71
N LYS A 90 5.23 2.54 8.31
CA LYS A 90 5.11 1.40 9.22
C LYS A 90 6.31 1.30 10.17
N LYS A 91 7.52 1.59 9.70
CA LYS A 91 8.73 1.65 10.55
C LYS A 91 8.62 2.81 11.57
N MET A 92 8.18 3.99 11.13
CA MET A 92 7.99 5.16 12.00
C MET A 92 6.85 4.97 13.01
N MET A 93 5.74 4.35 12.63
CA MET A 93 4.62 4.11 13.54
C MET A 93 5.00 3.21 14.71
N LYS A 94 5.96 2.28 14.52
CA LYS A 94 6.46 1.41 15.60
C LYS A 94 7.24 2.17 16.67
N THR A 95 7.84 3.32 16.35
CA THR A 95 8.63 4.11 17.31
C THR A 95 7.76 4.99 18.23
N GLY A 96 6.46 5.05 17.99
CA GLY A 96 5.52 5.80 18.83
C GLY A 96 5.62 7.31 18.65
N MET A 97 5.08 8.06 19.61
CA MET A 97 5.06 9.52 19.59
C MET A 97 6.46 10.08 19.88
N TYR A 98 6.91 11.02 19.05
CA TYR A 98 8.15 11.75 19.27
C TYR A 98 8.15 12.44 20.64
N ARG A 99 9.28 12.36 21.35
CA ARG A 99 9.55 13.08 22.60
C ARG A 99 10.88 13.78 22.47
N ASP A 100 10.92 15.05 22.82
CA ASP A 100 12.16 15.79 22.92
C ASP A 100 12.75 15.63 24.34
N ASN A 101 13.93 15.04 24.41
CA ASN A 101 14.70 14.85 25.65
C ASN A 101 16.06 15.57 25.58
N GLY A 102 16.26 16.48 24.62
CA GLY A 102 17.50 17.23 24.47
C GLY A 102 17.61 18.39 25.46
N PHE A 103 18.83 18.67 25.95
CA PHE A 103 19.11 19.92 26.67
C PHE A 103 19.39 21.05 25.67
N ASN A 104 18.93 22.26 25.98
CA ASN A 104 19.27 23.45 25.21
C ASN A 104 20.72 23.84 25.47
N MET A 105 21.61 23.37 24.60
CA MET A 105 23.06 23.62 24.64
C MET A 105 23.51 24.70 23.64
N GLY A 106 22.57 25.42 23.03
CA GLY A 106 22.90 26.51 22.12
C GLY A 106 23.61 27.62 22.89
N SER A 107 24.90 27.84 22.62
CA SER A 107 25.56 29.05 23.06
C SER A 107 24.91 30.25 22.38
N GLU A 108 24.69 31.30 23.16
CA GLU A 108 24.19 32.57 22.62
C GLU A 108 25.18 33.10 21.57
N LYS A 109 24.64 33.49 20.40
CA LYS A 109 25.40 34.10 19.31
C LYS A 109 24.87 35.53 19.20
N THR A 110 25.62 36.53 19.67
CA THR A 110 25.17 37.92 19.49
C THR A 110 25.60 38.41 18.10
N PHE A 111 24.76 39.24 17.46
CA PHE A 111 24.97 39.66 16.07
C PHE A 111 26.28 40.44 15.85
N VAL A 112 26.83 41.03 16.90
CA VAL A 112 28.01 41.91 16.87
C VAL A 112 29.30 41.16 17.22
N THR A 113 29.22 39.89 17.60
CA THR A 113 30.37 39.19 18.16
C THR A 113 30.99 38.15 17.23
N GLY A 114 32.26 38.36 16.91
CA GLY A 114 33.09 37.42 16.15
C GLY A 114 33.63 36.29 17.04
N LEU A 115 34.49 35.44 16.48
CA LEU A 115 35.08 34.25 17.11
C LEU A 115 35.73 34.48 18.50
N GLU A 116 36.06 35.73 18.84
CA GLU A 116 36.83 36.10 20.04
C GLU A 116 35.99 36.60 21.22
N ASP A 117 34.68 36.74 21.04
CA ASP A 117 33.84 37.35 22.06
C ASP A 117 33.32 36.32 23.05
N LYS A 118 34.13 36.15 24.09
CA LYS A 118 33.75 35.42 25.30
C LYS A 118 32.57 36.16 25.93
N LEU A 119 31.44 35.48 26.06
CA LEU A 119 30.32 35.93 26.87
C LEU A 119 30.76 36.00 28.32
N THR A 120 31.27 37.15 28.72
CA THR A 120 31.52 37.44 30.12
C THR A 120 30.19 37.41 30.84
N PHE A 121 30.16 36.76 32.01
CA PHE A 121 29.05 36.80 32.96
C PHE A 121 28.44 38.21 33.00
N GLN A 122 27.18 38.32 32.61
CA GLN A 122 26.45 39.59 32.58
C GLN A 122 26.30 40.09 34.03
N ASP A 123 27.08 41.10 34.40
CA ASP A 123 26.85 41.84 35.63
C ASP A 123 25.56 42.64 35.48
N ARG A 124 24.50 42.21 36.18
CA ARG A 124 23.16 42.83 36.12
C ARG A 124 23.14 44.30 36.60
N LEU A 125 24.25 44.81 37.12
CA LEU A 125 24.38 46.21 37.51
C LEU A 125 25.10 47.07 36.46
N ASN A 126 25.63 46.48 35.38
CA ASN A 126 26.42 47.20 34.39
C ASN A 126 26.07 46.81 32.94
N PHE A 127 24.92 47.30 32.47
CA PHE A 127 24.39 47.04 31.13
C PHE A 127 25.11 47.78 29.99
N GLN A 128 26.17 48.54 30.27
CA GLN A 128 26.82 49.42 29.27
C GLN A 128 28.35 49.29 29.28
N LYS A 129 28.88 48.10 28.98
CA LYS A 129 30.31 47.97 28.65
C LYS A 129 30.65 48.41 27.20
N SER A 130 29.66 48.59 26.34
CA SER A 130 29.85 48.92 24.92
C SER A 130 29.80 50.42 24.56
N TYR A 131 29.72 51.33 25.55
CA TYR A 131 29.56 52.78 25.30
C TYR A 131 30.67 53.66 25.86
N LEU A 132 31.90 53.15 26.02
CA LEU A 132 33.05 54.04 26.22
C LEU A 132 33.58 54.49 24.85
N LEU A 133 33.24 55.72 24.48
CA LEU A 133 33.71 56.40 23.26
C LEU A 133 35.24 56.52 23.15
N SER A 134 35.97 56.25 24.24
CA SER A 134 37.42 56.43 24.36
C SER A 134 38.26 55.20 23.98
N GLY A 135 37.65 54.08 23.56
CA GLY A 135 38.38 52.85 23.27
C GLY A 135 39.02 52.18 24.50
N PRO A 136 39.55 50.95 24.36
CA PRO A 136 40.18 50.24 25.49
C PRO A 136 41.50 50.92 25.89
N PRO A 137 41.83 50.98 27.20
CA PRO A 137 43.11 51.54 27.64
C PRO A 137 44.25 50.65 27.12
N HIS A 138 45.19 51.27 26.41
CA HIS A 138 46.45 50.62 26.03
C HIS A 138 47.25 50.31 27.30
N THR A 139 47.67 49.06 27.44
CA THR A 139 48.63 48.61 28.47
C THR A 139 50.02 48.55 27.86
N GLU A 140 50.99 49.27 28.45
CA GLU A 140 52.43 49.06 28.24
C GLU A 140 52.89 47.71 28.80
#